data_AF-A0A3M0LAD3-F1
#
_entry.id   AF-A0A3M0LAD3-F1
#
_cell.length_a   1.000
_cell.length_b   1.000
_cell.length_c   1.000
_cell.angle_alpha   90.00
_cell.angle_beta   90.00
_cell.angle_gamma   90.00
#
_symmetry.space_group_name_H-M   'P 1'
#
loop_
_entity.id
_entity.type
_entity.pdbx_description
1 polymer ?
#
loop_
_entity_poly.entity_id
_entity_poly.type
_entity_poly.pdbx_seq_one_letter_code
_entity_poly.pdbx_strand_id
1 'polypeptide(L)'
;MKWEDIEETVLDIAKKLQAYADAVHGPRHTRIAAVEICLQKLEDKIDENHTKLREEIRGDLLQISAVQIRGSGTQCRHSLAKERGYAPRAELWFFLRDCGENMNRWDGKSTAALAQRVRELKEVKTQRGSSTKREASPVARSRTARYDDDDMSDPLEGTSKTYAQGKKDNQA
;
A
#
# COMPACT_ATOMS: atom_id res chain seq x y z
N MET A 1 4.22 78.47 -28.61
CA MET A 1 4.81 77.65 -27.53
C MET A 1 6.20 77.27 -27.97
N LYS A 2 7.22 77.47 -27.13
CA LYS A 2 8.60 77.14 -27.48
C LYS A 2 8.87 75.67 -27.13
N TRP A 3 9.85 75.06 -27.81
CA TRP A 3 10.24 73.66 -27.56
C TRP A 3 10.73 73.43 -26.13
N GLU A 4 11.39 74.42 -25.55
CA GLU A 4 11.84 74.41 -24.15
C GLU A 4 10.66 74.25 -23.16
N ASP A 5 9.52 74.90 -23.42
CA ASP A 5 8.32 74.82 -22.57
C ASP A 5 7.71 73.39 -22.58
N ILE A 6 7.85 72.68 -23.72
CA ILE A 6 7.32 71.32 -23.89
C ILE A 6 8.23 70.31 -23.17
N GLU A 7 9.55 70.49 -23.24
CA GLU A 7 10.49 69.62 -22.53
C GLU A 7 10.35 69.76 -21.01
N GLU A 8 10.17 70.98 -20.50
CA GLU A 8 9.99 71.24 -19.07
C GLU A 8 8.70 70.60 -18.54
N THR A 9 7.59 70.71 -19.28
CA THR A 9 6.32 70.09 -18.89
C THR A 9 6.38 68.57 -18.91
N VAL A 10 7.03 67.97 -19.90
CA VAL A 10 7.26 66.52 -19.96
C VAL A 10 8.11 66.06 -18.77
N LEU A 11 9.16 66.83 -18.43
CA LEU A 11 10.02 66.52 -17.29
C LEU A 11 9.28 66.60 -15.94
N ASP A 12 8.40 67.59 -15.77
CA ASP A 12 7.53 67.70 -14.58
C ASP A 12 6.57 66.51 -14.45
N ILE A 13 5.94 66.11 -15.57
CA ILE A 13 5.06 64.93 -15.61
C ILE A 13 5.84 63.66 -15.25
N ALA A 14 7.05 63.47 -15.79
CA ALA A 14 7.90 62.33 -15.46
C ALA A 14 8.25 62.28 -13.97
N LYS A 15 8.61 63.43 -13.36
CA LYS A 15 8.88 63.53 -11.92
C LYS A 15 7.66 63.19 -11.06
N LYS A 16 6.47 63.66 -11.46
CA LYS A 16 5.21 63.34 -10.76
C LYS A 16 4.86 61.86 -10.83
N LEU A 17 5.07 61.22 -11.98
CA LEU A 17 4.86 59.79 -12.15
C LEU A 17 5.84 58.98 -11.30
N GLN A 18 7.11 59.38 -11.25
CA GLN A 18 8.12 58.73 -10.40
C GLN A 18 7.73 58.85 -8.91
N ALA A 19 7.36 60.05 -8.45
CA ALA A 19 6.94 60.28 -7.07
C ALA A 19 5.70 59.44 -6.69
N TYR A 20 4.74 59.30 -7.60
CA TYR A 20 3.58 58.43 -7.38
C TYR A 20 3.99 56.95 -7.31
N ALA A 21 4.87 56.50 -8.20
CA ALA A 21 5.38 55.13 -8.18
C ALA A 21 6.06 54.83 -6.83
N ASP A 22 6.93 55.71 -6.36
CA ASP A 22 7.66 55.54 -5.10
C ASP A 22 6.70 55.54 -3.89
N ALA A 23 5.73 56.47 -3.88
CA ALA A 23 4.72 56.57 -2.82
C ALA A 23 3.84 55.32 -2.70
N VAL A 24 3.56 54.62 -3.81
CA VAL A 24 2.74 53.40 -3.80
C VAL A 24 3.59 52.14 -3.61
N HIS A 25 4.80 52.08 -4.18
CA HIS A 25 5.65 50.89 -4.10
C HIS A 25 6.27 50.69 -2.72
N GLY A 26 6.75 51.74 -2.06
CA GLY A 26 7.39 51.64 -0.74
C GLY A 26 6.49 50.96 0.31
N PRO A 27 5.32 51.53 0.62
CA PRO A 27 4.40 50.94 1.61
C PRO A 27 3.90 49.53 1.22
N ARG A 28 3.75 49.27 -0.07
CA ARG A 28 3.33 47.95 -0.57
C ARG A 28 4.39 46.89 -0.28
N HIS A 29 5.65 47.16 -0.59
CA HIS A 29 6.76 46.24 -0.31
C HIS A 29 6.92 46.02 1.19
N THR A 30 6.78 47.06 2.02
CA THR A 30 6.81 46.90 3.48
C THR A 30 5.69 46.00 3.99
N ARG A 31 4.47 46.16 3.44
CA ARG A 31 3.33 45.30 3.81
C ARG A 31 3.52 43.84 3.36
N ILE A 32 4.06 43.63 2.17
CA ILE A 32 4.39 42.29 1.66
C ILE A 32 5.43 41.63 2.58
N ALA A 33 6.54 42.32 2.88
CA ALA A 33 7.58 41.81 3.77
C ALA A 33 7.05 41.48 5.18
N ALA A 34 6.15 42.31 5.72
CA ALA A 34 5.53 42.04 7.02
C ALA A 34 4.69 40.75 6.99
N VAL A 35 3.94 40.51 5.90
CA VAL A 35 3.15 39.29 5.73
C VAL A 35 4.07 38.07 5.57
N GLU A 36 5.14 38.18 4.78
CA GLU A 36 6.12 37.10 4.59
C GLU A 36 6.75 36.67 5.93
N ILE A 37 7.15 37.63 6.77
CA ILE A 37 7.68 37.35 8.12
C ILE A 37 6.63 36.64 9.00
N CYS A 38 5.38 37.10 8.96
CA CYS A 38 4.30 36.47 9.72
C CYS A 38 4.01 35.03 9.26
N LEU A 39 4.08 34.77 7.95
CA LEU A 39 3.91 33.44 7.39
C LEU A 39 5.05 32.50 7.80
N GLN A 40 6.30 32.97 7.72
CA GLN A 40 7.45 32.18 8.18
C GLN A 40 7.30 31.77 9.64
N LYS A 41 6.93 32.72 10.51
CA LYS A 41 6.70 32.43 11.93
C LYS A 41 5.55 31.45 12.16
N LEU A 42 4.54 31.46 11.31
CA LEU A 42 3.43 30.51 11.40
C LEU A 42 3.87 29.11 10.99
N GLU A 43 4.66 29.00 9.93
CA GLU A 43 5.27 27.75 9.46
C GLU A 43 6.13 27.12 10.55
N ASP A 44 7.06 27.89 11.14
CA ASP A 44 7.91 27.42 12.24
C ASP A 44 7.08 26.88 13.42
N LYS A 45 5.95 27.52 13.74
CA LYS A 45 5.05 27.08 14.81
C LYS A 45 4.29 25.80 14.46
N ILE A 46 3.93 25.62 13.18
CA ILE A 46 3.26 24.40 12.73
C ILE A 46 4.24 23.22 12.82
N ASP A 47 5.48 23.44 12.41
CA ASP A 47 6.54 22.43 12.49
C ASP A 47 6.84 22.04 13.93
N GLU A 48 7.01 23.02 14.82
CA GLU A 48 7.23 22.78 16.25
C GLU A 48 6.05 22.03 16.90
N ASN A 49 4.82 22.37 16.55
CA ASN A 49 3.65 21.64 17.06
C ASN A 49 3.61 20.21 16.53
N HIS A 50 3.96 19.99 15.27
CA HIS A 50 3.96 18.67 14.66
C HIS A 50 5.06 17.77 15.25
N THR A 51 6.26 18.31 15.52
CA THR A 51 7.32 17.57 16.22
C THR A 51 6.88 17.24 17.63
N LYS A 52 6.36 18.21 18.39
CA LYS A 52 5.89 18.00 19.77
C LYS A 52 4.78 16.94 19.85
N LEU A 53 3.78 17.00 18.97
CA LEU A 53 2.71 16.00 18.92
C LEU A 53 3.24 14.59 18.65
N ARG A 54 4.26 14.45 17.78
CA ARG A 54 4.91 13.15 17.52
C ARG A 54 5.64 12.61 18.73
N GLU A 55 6.29 13.48 19.49
CA GLU A 55 6.97 13.14 20.73
C GLU A 55 5.97 12.68 21.80
N GLU A 56 4.87 13.41 21.98
CA GLU A 56 3.80 13.06 22.91
C GLU A 56 3.18 11.69 22.56
N ILE A 57 2.78 11.48 21.30
CA ILE A 57 2.23 10.19 20.84
C ILE A 57 3.23 9.05 21.07
N ARG A 58 4.52 9.30 20.82
CA ARG A 58 5.57 8.28 21.06
C ARG A 58 5.70 7.97 22.54
N GLY A 59 5.68 8.99 23.40
CA GLY A 59 5.72 8.84 24.85
C GLY A 59 4.53 8.04 25.39
N ASP A 60 3.32 8.37 24.95
CA ASP A 60 2.10 7.68 25.36
C ASP A 60 2.09 6.23 24.90
N LEU A 61 2.54 5.94 23.67
CA LEU A 61 2.63 4.57 23.17
C LEU A 61 3.62 3.72 23.99
N LEU A 62 4.75 4.31 24.39
CA LEU A 62 5.72 3.65 25.27
C LEU A 62 5.13 3.37 26.66
N GLN A 63 4.39 4.32 27.23
CA GLN A 63 3.70 4.12 28.51
C GLN A 63 2.64 3.02 28.43
N ILE A 64 1.82 3.02 27.38
CA ILE A 64 0.81 1.97 27.14
C ILE A 64 1.48 0.60 27.03
N SER A 65 2.60 0.49 26.30
CA SER A 65 3.39 -0.74 26.19
C SER A 65 3.93 -1.20 27.55
N ALA A 66 4.48 -0.28 28.35
CA ALA A 66 4.97 -0.59 29.69
C ALA A 66 3.86 -1.05 30.64
N VAL A 67 2.68 -0.42 30.58
CA VAL A 67 1.49 -0.84 31.35
C VAL A 67 1.00 -2.21 30.88
N GLN A 68 0.98 -2.46 29.56
CA GLN A 68 0.62 -3.77 29.01
C GLN A 68 1.58 -4.85 29.51
N ILE A 69 2.89 -4.60 29.53
CA ILE A 69 3.90 -5.55 30.06
C ILE A 69 3.67 -5.82 31.55
N ARG A 70 3.32 -4.79 32.34
CA ARG A 70 3.05 -4.93 33.79
C ARG A 70 1.69 -5.60 34.07
N GLY A 71 0.67 -5.37 33.24
CA GLY A 71 -0.66 -5.98 33.33
C GLY A 71 -0.78 -7.38 32.71
N SER A 72 0.18 -7.76 31.86
CA SER A 72 0.25 -9.08 31.21
C SER A 72 0.61 -10.23 32.17
N GLY A 73 0.73 -9.96 33.48
CA GLY A 73 0.73 -11.02 34.49
C GLY A 73 -0.61 -11.76 34.63
N THR A 74 -1.73 -11.22 34.11
CA THR A 74 -3.06 -11.84 34.32
C THR A 74 -3.94 -11.98 33.08
N GLN A 75 -3.60 -11.40 31.91
CA GLN A 75 -4.47 -11.45 30.72
C GLN A 75 -3.88 -12.22 29.51
N CYS A 76 -2.67 -12.78 29.64
CA CYS A 76 -2.11 -13.73 28.67
C CYS A 76 -2.52 -15.18 28.99
N ARG A 77 -3.82 -15.38 29.21
CA ARG A 77 -4.49 -16.68 29.14
C ARG A 77 -5.76 -16.52 28.31
N HIS A 78 -5.62 -16.02 27.08
CA HIS A 78 -6.62 -16.28 26.06
C HIS A 78 -6.42 -17.74 25.62
N SER A 79 -7.27 -18.58 26.20
CA SER A 79 -7.44 -20.00 25.96
C SER A 79 -7.34 -20.37 24.48
N LEU A 80 -6.21 -20.95 24.08
CA LEU A 80 -6.05 -21.83 22.91
C LEU A 80 -6.76 -23.18 23.16
N ALA A 81 -8.01 -23.14 23.65
CA ALA A 81 -8.74 -24.32 24.09
C ALA A 81 -10.26 -24.06 24.09
N LYS A 82 -10.84 -23.83 22.92
CA LYS A 82 -12.28 -24.12 22.68
C LYS A 82 -12.59 -24.25 21.19
N GLU A 83 -12.36 -25.46 20.71
CA GLU A 83 -13.35 -26.30 20.01
C GLU A 83 -14.54 -25.62 19.28
N ARG A 84 -14.62 -25.89 17.96
CA ARG A 84 -15.80 -25.88 17.06
C ARG A 84 -16.66 -24.61 16.99
N GLY A 85 -16.47 -23.85 15.90
CA GLY A 85 -17.51 -23.03 15.27
C GLY A 85 -17.08 -21.58 15.04
N TYR A 86 -16.65 -21.28 13.80
CA TYR A 86 -16.36 -19.94 13.25
C TYR A 86 -15.33 -19.08 14.01
N ALA A 87 -14.15 -18.92 13.40
CA ALA A 87 -13.15 -17.94 13.78
C ALA A 87 -13.76 -16.53 13.92
N PRO A 88 -13.48 -15.77 14.99
CA PRO A 88 -13.85 -14.36 15.11
C PRO A 88 -13.53 -13.63 13.81
N ARG A 89 -14.45 -12.79 13.32
CA ARG A 89 -14.34 -12.10 12.00
C ARG A 89 -12.96 -11.49 11.72
N ALA A 90 -12.27 -11.02 12.77
CA ALA A 90 -10.90 -10.51 12.71
C ALA A 90 -9.88 -11.56 12.18
N GLU A 91 -9.95 -12.81 12.61
CA GLU A 91 -9.03 -13.87 12.17
C GLU A 91 -9.20 -14.18 10.68
N LEU A 92 -10.45 -14.20 10.19
CA LEU A 92 -10.73 -14.36 8.77
C LEU A 92 -10.21 -13.15 7.97
N TRP A 93 -10.35 -11.95 8.53
CA TRP A 93 -9.84 -10.71 7.94
C TRP A 93 -8.31 -10.73 7.79
N PHE A 94 -7.60 -11.14 8.85
CA PHE A 94 -6.13 -11.26 8.82
C PHE A 94 -5.67 -12.33 7.83
N PHE A 95 -6.30 -13.51 7.81
CA PHE A 95 -5.95 -14.57 6.86
C PHE A 95 -6.07 -14.12 5.40
N LEU A 96 -7.14 -13.39 5.05
CA LEU A 96 -7.33 -12.85 3.70
C LEU A 96 -6.23 -11.83 3.35
N ARG A 97 -5.90 -10.93 4.29
CA ARG A 97 -4.81 -9.96 4.13
C ARG A 97 -3.47 -10.65 3.91
N ASP A 98 -3.16 -11.68 4.68
CA ASP A 98 -1.91 -12.44 4.58
C ASP A 98 -1.83 -13.25 3.27
N CYS A 99 -2.99 -13.64 2.71
CA CYS A 99 -3.09 -14.23 1.38
C CYS A 99 -3.02 -13.20 0.23
N GLY A 100 -2.90 -11.90 0.55
CA GLY A 100 -2.81 -10.82 -0.44
C GLY A 100 -4.16 -10.40 -1.04
N GLU A 101 -5.29 -10.75 -0.42
CA GLU A 101 -6.60 -10.28 -0.87
C GLU A 101 -6.78 -8.77 -0.66
N ASN A 102 -7.52 -8.13 -1.55
CA ASN A 102 -7.84 -6.72 -1.41
C ASN A 102 -8.95 -6.52 -0.36
N MET A 103 -8.57 -5.94 0.78
CA MET A 103 -9.47 -5.78 1.94
C MET A 103 -10.61 -4.79 1.70
N ASN A 104 -10.47 -3.84 0.77
CA ASN A 104 -11.53 -2.90 0.43
C ASN A 104 -12.75 -3.62 -0.18
N ARG A 105 -12.57 -4.83 -0.73
CA ARG A 105 -13.66 -5.66 -1.27
C ARG A 105 -14.44 -6.39 -0.17
N TRP A 106 -13.95 -6.39 1.07
CA TRP A 106 -14.54 -7.10 2.20
C TRP A 106 -15.18 -6.17 3.22
N ASP A 107 -15.02 -4.86 3.05
CA ASP A 107 -15.68 -3.87 3.90
C ASP A 107 -17.21 -3.98 3.79
N GLY A 108 -17.90 -3.89 4.92
CA GLY A 108 -19.35 -4.11 5.01
C GLY A 108 -19.86 -5.54 4.76
N LYS A 109 -19.02 -6.50 4.35
CA LYS A 109 -19.45 -7.89 4.10
C LYS A 109 -19.61 -8.70 5.37
N SER A 110 -20.52 -9.68 5.32
CA SER A 110 -20.80 -10.57 6.44
C SER A 110 -19.63 -11.52 6.75
N THR A 111 -19.53 -11.94 8.01
CA THR A 111 -18.52 -12.93 8.46
C THR A 111 -18.59 -14.25 7.67
N ALA A 112 -19.79 -14.65 7.26
CA ALA A 112 -20.00 -15.84 6.43
C ALA A 112 -19.36 -15.72 5.04
N ALA A 113 -19.42 -14.53 4.42
CA ALA A 113 -18.79 -14.29 3.13
C ALA A 113 -17.26 -14.36 3.22
N LEU A 114 -16.68 -13.88 4.32
CA LEU A 114 -15.25 -14.02 4.59
C LEU A 114 -14.87 -15.48 4.82
N ALA A 115 -15.65 -16.21 5.64
CA ALA A 115 -15.40 -17.63 5.92
C ALA A 115 -15.45 -18.48 4.64
N GLN A 116 -16.37 -18.16 3.73
CA GLN A 116 -16.47 -18.81 2.42
C GLN A 116 -15.21 -18.58 1.59
N ARG A 117 -14.71 -17.34 1.51
CA ARG A 117 -13.50 -17.04 0.73
C ARG A 117 -12.25 -17.72 1.29
N VAL A 118 -12.15 -17.80 2.61
CA VAL A 118 -11.05 -18.52 3.28
C VAL A 118 -11.07 -20.01 2.93
N ARG A 119 -12.25 -20.64 2.79
CA ARG A 119 -12.37 -22.02 2.30
C ARG A 119 -11.87 -22.15 0.87
N GLU A 120 -12.34 -21.28 -0.03
CA GLU A 120 -11.91 -21.28 -1.44
C GLU A 120 -10.39 -21.12 -1.59
N LEU A 121 -9.77 -20.20 -0.85
CA LEU A 121 -8.32 -19.99 -0.90
C LEU A 121 -7.55 -21.21 -0.38
N LYS A 122 -8.06 -21.88 0.66
CA LYS A 122 -7.47 -23.13 1.17
C LYS A 122 -7.61 -24.26 0.16
N GLU A 123 -8.75 -24.39 -0.49
CA GLU A 123 -9.00 -25.41 -1.52
C GLU A 123 -8.15 -25.18 -2.78
N VAL A 124 -8.03 -23.94 -3.26
CA VAL A 124 -7.15 -23.58 -4.40
C VAL A 124 -5.68 -23.86 -4.08
N LYS A 125 -5.24 -23.58 -2.84
CA LYS A 125 -3.88 -23.89 -2.39
C LYS A 125 -3.65 -25.40 -2.28
N THR A 126 -4.66 -26.16 -1.85
CA THR A 126 -4.60 -27.63 -1.82
C THR A 126 -4.59 -28.23 -3.23
N GLN A 127 -5.40 -27.74 -4.16
CA GLN A 127 -5.42 -28.22 -5.56
C GLN A 127 -4.12 -27.93 -6.31
N ARG A 128 -3.48 -26.78 -6.05
CA ARG A 128 -2.14 -26.47 -6.59
C ARG A 128 -1.05 -27.41 -6.02
N GLY A 129 -1.29 -28.02 -4.86
CA GLY A 129 -0.42 -29.04 -4.25
C GLY A 129 -0.84 -30.50 -4.51
N SER A 130 -2.03 -30.75 -5.05
CA SER A 130 -2.61 -32.11 -5.19
C SER A 130 -2.86 -32.54 -6.63
N SER A 131 -2.08 -32.04 -7.59
CA SER A 131 -2.03 -32.58 -8.96
C SER A 131 -0.92 -33.62 -9.14
N THR A 132 -0.87 -34.63 -8.27
CA THR A 132 -0.28 -35.95 -8.56
C THR A 132 -0.82 -36.99 -7.57
N LYS A 133 -2.12 -37.26 -7.60
CA LYS A 133 -2.58 -38.62 -7.26
C LYS A 133 -3.91 -38.89 -7.94
N ARG A 134 -3.85 -39.66 -9.03
CA ARG A 134 -4.96 -40.45 -9.53
C ARG A 134 -5.64 -41.11 -8.34
N GLU A 135 -6.89 -40.72 -8.10
CA GLU A 135 -7.81 -41.55 -7.33
C GLU A 135 -8.02 -42.85 -8.11
N ALA A 136 -7.78 -43.96 -7.43
CA ALA A 136 -8.17 -45.28 -7.89
C ALA A 136 -9.57 -45.58 -7.35
N SER A 137 -10.53 -45.74 -8.26
CA SER A 137 -11.84 -46.32 -7.96
C SER A 137 -11.68 -47.72 -7.33
N PRO A 138 -12.56 -48.14 -6.41
CA PRO A 138 -12.54 -49.49 -5.88
C PRO A 138 -13.16 -50.42 -6.93
N VAL A 139 -12.34 -51.19 -7.64
CA VAL A 139 -12.82 -52.28 -8.48
C VAL A 139 -12.69 -53.59 -7.71
N ALA A 140 -13.83 -54.26 -7.60
CA ALA A 140 -14.04 -55.51 -6.90
C ALA A 140 -13.09 -56.61 -7.37
N ARG A 141 -12.61 -57.42 -6.40
CA ARG A 141 -11.91 -58.68 -6.63
C ARG A 141 -12.83 -59.68 -7.32
N SER A 142 -12.46 -60.12 -8.51
CA SER A 142 -12.87 -61.42 -9.04
C SER A 142 -11.71 -62.13 -9.75
N ARG A 143 -11.38 -63.31 -9.21
CA ARG A 143 -10.99 -64.55 -9.91
C ARG A 143 -9.72 -64.55 -10.77
N THR A 144 -8.71 -65.22 -10.22
CA THR A 144 -7.93 -66.35 -10.78
C THR A 144 -7.55 -66.38 -12.27
N ALA A 145 -6.25 -66.60 -12.48
CA ALA A 145 -5.63 -67.63 -13.35
C ALA A 145 -4.85 -67.15 -14.60
N ARG A 146 -3.53 -67.47 -14.55
CA ARG A 146 -2.59 -67.89 -15.61
C ARG A 146 -1.89 -66.80 -16.45
N TYR A 147 -0.54 -66.85 -16.41
CA TYR A 147 0.46 -67.01 -17.50
C TYR A 147 0.08 -66.40 -18.88
N ASP A 148 0.92 -65.68 -19.63
CA ASP A 148 2.35 -65.80 -19.95
C ASP A 148 2.87 -64.47 -20.58
N ASP A 149 4.16 -64.50 -20.97
CA ASP A 149 4.85 -63.76 -22.05
C ASP A 149 5.84 -62.65 -21.62
N ASP A 150 7.10 -63.10 -21.47
CA ASP A 150 8.31 -62.71 -22.24
C ASP A 150 8.52 -61.21 -22.53
N ASP A 151 9.55 -60.58 -21.97
CA ASP A 151 10.97 -60.61 -22.36
C ASP A 151 11.33 -59.54 -23.42
N MET A 152 12.48 -58.92 -23.17
CA MET A 152 13.29 -58.04 -24.03
C MET A 152 13.01 -56.53 -24.13
N SER A 153 13.81 -55.80 -23.33
CA SER A 153 14.83 -54.82 -23.78
C SER A 153 14.49 -53.32 -23.90
N ASP A 154 15.35 -52.55 -23.21
CA ASP A 154 15.71 -51.11 -23.21
C ASP A 154 16.48 -50.72 -24.53
N PRO A 155 17.09 -49.53 -24.78
CA PRO A 155 16.91 -48.11 -24.35
C PRO A 155 17.00 -47.09 -25.55
N LEU A 156 17.16 -45.78 -25.22
CA LEU A 156 17.72 -44.64 -26.02
C LEU A 156 16.67 -43.84 -26.82
N GLU A 157 16.64 -42.50 -26.87
CA GLU A 157 17.68 -41.51 -27.18
C GLU A 157 17.05 -40.11 -26.92
N GLY A 158 17.74 -39.08 -26.40
CA GLY A 158 18.29 -38.07 -27.31
C GLY A 158 17.66 -36.66 -27.18
N THR A 159 18.24 -35.84 -26.30
CA THR A 159 18.68 -34.43 -26.54
C THR A 159 17.74 -33.31 -27.08
N SER A 160 17.74 -32.22 -26.29
CA SER A 160 17.96 -30.79 -26.68
C SER A 160 16.81 -30.00 -27.34
N LYS A 161 16.21 -29.03 -26.61
CA LYS A 161 16.54 -27.57 -26.58
C LYS A 161 16.46 -26.85 -27.93
N THR A 162 15.66 -25.78 -28.02
CA THR A 162 16.14 -24.38 -28.23
C THR A 162 15.00 -23.34 -28.25
N TYR A 163 15.39 -22.11 -27.96
CA TYR A 163 14.60 -20.92 -27.62
C TYR A 163 13.94 -20.23 -28.82
N ALA A 164 12.85 -19.50 -28.58
CA ALA A 164 12.34 -18.47 -29.50
C ALA A 164 12.55 -17.07 -28.90
N GLN A 165 13.34 -16.29 -29.64
CA GLN A 165 13.75 -14.92 -29.39
C GLN A 165 12.67 -13.93 -29.85
N GLY A 166 12.37 -12.93 -29.01
CA GLY A 166 11.46 -11.84 -29.34
C GLY A 166 12.07 -10.85 -30.33
N LYS A 167 11.23 -10.42 -31.27
CA LYS A 167 11.29 -9.11 -31.93
C LYS A 167 9.88 -8.73 -32.36
N LYS A 168 9.49 -7.49 -32.08
CA LYS A 168 8.80 -6.66 -33.06
C LYS A 168 8.83 -5.20 -32.61
N ASP A 169 9.64 -4.46 -33.34
CA ASP A 169 9.58 -3.02 -33.52
C ASP A 169 8.20 -2.66 -34.08
N ASN A 170 7.72 -1.44 -33.81
CA ASN A 170 6.97 -0.70 -34.82
C ASN A 170 7.01 0.80 -34.55
N GLN A 171 7.57 1.48 -35.56
CA GLN A 171 7.39 2.88 -35.90
C GLN A 171 5.92 3.18 -36.22
N ALA A 172 5.50 4.42 -35.96
CA ALA A 172 5.13 5.40 -36.99
C ALA A 172 4.92 6.76 -36.31
#